data_AF-A0A9W9R113-F1
#
_entry.id   AF-A0A9W9R113-F1
#
_cell.length_a   1.000
_cell.length_b   1.000
_cell.length_c   1.000
_cell.angle_alpha   90.00
_cell.angle_beta   90.00
_cell.angle_gamma   90.00
#
_symmetry.space_group_name_H-M   'P 1'
#
loop_
_entity.id
_entity.type
_entity.pdbx_description
1 polymer ?
#
loop_
_entity_poly.entity_id
_entity_poly.type
_entity_poly.pdbx_seq_one_letter_code
_entity_poly.pdbx_strand_id
1 'polypeptide(L)'
;MLTAAQPTNILHGAPSISLNVLSSRLDTRRSSHTGSAGISLKHRLPPRSWDSHMHVVEPERYPVSPAAVYKPTPHTLAEALAFESGLGVENLVLVQPSIYGADNSCLLAALKKLGPSRGRGVVVVDPDTVQQETLDEWHCLGVRGLRVNLQSVGKVMDQAELEETLLRHAEIARPYNWIIEIYLPLKMVPMVESILPQLGVRICIDHFGSPELLSTDVGTSFDPYDLEGFSSLISLLRAGRTYIKVSAPYRLSKDHQMRDLQAMAREFLSVAPDRVIYATDWPHTRFSGVDINPFTECCLDLCASQPGLAERLFRRNTEEMLGVVPE
;
A
#
# COMPACT_ATOMS: atom_id res chain seq x y z
N MET A 1 11.98 25.47 -82.65
CA MET A 1 13.13 25.72 -83.54
C MET A 1 14.37 25.92 -82.67
N LEU A 2 15.38 25.04 -82.82
CA LEU A 2 16.85 25.22 -82.76
C LEU A 2 17.38 26.42 -81.92
N THR A 3 18.42 26.35 -81.07
CA THR A 3 19.51 25.39 -80.85
C THR A 3 20.33 25.80 -79.61
N ALA A 4 21.00 24.80 -79.02
CA ALA A 4 22.11 24.77 -78.07
C ALA A 4 23.11 25.96 -77.98
N ALA A 5 23.66 26.16 -76.77
CA ALA A 5 25.12 26.19 -76.52
C ALA A 5 25.46 26.16 -74.99
N GLN A 6 26.17 25.12 -74.56
CA GLN A 6 27.16 25.12 -73.47
C GLN A 6 28.55 25.19 -74.14
N PRO A 7 29.68 25.59 -73.50
CA PRO A 7 30.12 25.07 -72.19
C PRO A 7 30.98 26.03 -71.33
N THR A 8 31.35 25.63 -70.12
CA THR A 8 32.75 25.60 -69.63
C THR A 8 32.80 25.11 -68.19
N ASN A 9 33.74 24.20 -67.92
CA ASN A 9 34.06 23.67 -66.61
C ASN A 9 35.59 23.67 -66.52
N ILE A 10 36.19 24.48 -65.63
CA ILE A 10 37.56 24.28 -65.16
C ILE A 10 37.60 24.60 -63.66
N LEU A 11 38.00 23.58 -62.91
CA LEU A 11 38.22 23.54 -61.48
C LEU A 11 39.48 24.33 -61.08
N HIS A 12 39.40 25.10 -59.99
CA HIS A 12 40.54 25.32 -59.10
C HIS A 12 40.08 25.18 -57.65
N GLY A 13 40.69 24.21 -56.96
CA GLY A 13 40.38 23.85 -55.58
C GLY A 13 40.88 24.87 -54.56
N ALA A 14 40.08 25.05 -53.50
CA ALA A 14 40.46 25.73 -52.28
C ALA A 14 40.50 24.71 -51.13
N PRO A 15 41.42 24.86 -50.15
CA PRO A 15 41.69 23.82 -49.15
C PRO A 15 40.64 23.79 -48.04
N SER A 16 40.27 22.58 -47.63
CA SER A 16 39.42 22.32 -46.47
C SER A 16 40.20 22.48 -45.16
N ILE A 17 39.77 23.43 -44.34
CA ILE A 17 40.24 23.58 -42.96
C ILE A 17 39.38 22.69 -42.08
N SER A 18 39.99 21.65 -41.51
CA SER A 18 39.37 20.80 -40.49
C SER A 18 39.45 21.50 -39.13
N LEU A 19 38.30 21.94 -38.61
CA LEU A 19 38.16 22.41 -37.23
C LEU A 19 37.94 21.20 -36.32
N ASN A 20 39.01 20.82 -35.60
CA ASN A 20 38.93 19.92 -34.45
C ASN A 20 38.07 20.56 -33.35
N VAL A 21 36.85 20.10 -33.17
CA VAL A 21 36.05 20.40 -31.98
C VAL A 21 36.47 19.44 -30.89
N LEU A 22 37.24 19.94 -29.93
CA LEU A 22 37.52 19.30 -28.65
C LEU A 22 36.21 19.06 -27.91
N SER A 23 35.77 17.81 -27.87
CA SER A 23 34.75 17.34 -26.94
C SER A 23 35.31 17.43 -25.52
N SER A 24 34.92 18.47 -24.79
CA SER A 24 35.10 18.52 -23.34
C SER A 24 34.07 17.58 -22.71
N ARG A 25 34.55 16.42 -22.23
CA ARG A 25 33.76 15.57 -21.35
C ARG A 25 33.56 16.31 -20.03
N LEU A 26 32.39 16.91 -19.86
CA LEU A 26 31.89 17.26 -18.53
C LEU A 26 31.65 15.94 -17.79
N ASP A 27 32.62 15.61 -16.96
CA ASP A 27 32.58 14.51 -16.01
C ASP A 27 31.55 14.88 -14.93
N THR A 28 30.28 14.58 -15.20
CA THR A 28 29.22 14.63 -14.20
C THR A 28 29.52 13.54 -13.17
N ARG A 29 30.22 13.94 -12.11
CA ARG A 29 30.37 13.15 -10.89
C ARG A 29 28.97 12.71 -10.43
N ARG A 30 28.62 11.46 -10.74
CA ARG A 30 27.58 10.73 -10.02
C ARG A 30 28.00 10.72 -8.56
N SER A 31 27.26 11.44 -7.73
CA SER A 31 27.27 11.21 -6.28
C SER A 31 26.75 9.78 -6.06
N SER A 32 27.67 8.84 -5.98
CA SER A 32 27.38 7.50 -5.48
C SER A 32 27.12 7.62 -3.98
N HIS A 33 25.85 7.60 -3.59
CA HIS A 33 25.50 7.23 -2.22
C HIS A 33 25.93 5.80 -2.01
N THR A 34 27.09 5.65 -1.39
CA THR A 34 27.68 4.40 -0.94
C THR A 34 27.19 4.14 0.47
N GLY A 35 26.24 3.22 0.61
CA GLY A 35 25.73 2.83 1.92
C GLY A 35 24.61 1.80 1.87
N SER A 36 24.77 0.71 1.09
CA SER A 36 23.85 -0.47 1.12
C SER A 36 24.28 -1.60 0.16
N ALA A 37 25.19 -1.35 -0.80
CA ALA A 37 25.57 -2.32 -1.83
C ALA A 37 26.25 -3.58 -1.25
N GLY A 38 25.45 -4.59 -0.87
CA GLY A 38 25.92 -5.89 -0.39
C GLY A 38 24.97 -6.61 0.58
N ILE A 39 24.04 -5.89 1.23
CA ILE A 39 23.09 -6.49 2.18
C ILE A 39 21.75 -6.71 1.47
N SER A 40 21.32 -7.97 1.38
CA SER A 40 19.99 -8.29 0.81
C SER A 40 18.87 -7.56 1.56
N LEU A 41 17.79 -7.23 0.85
CA LEU A 41 16.61 -6.56 1.42
C LEU A 41 16.15 -7.20 2.74
N LYS A 42 16.16 -8.54 2.78
CA LYS A 42 15.88 -9.37 3.96
C LYS A 42 16.59 -8.93 5.24
N HIS A 43 17.84 -8.51 5.15
CA HIS A 43 18.64 -8.15 6.33
C HIS A 43 18.63 -6.65 6.61
N ARG A 44 17.92 -5.85 5.81
CA ARG A 44 17.75 -4.40 6.01
C ARG A 44 16.42 -4.03 6.63
N LEU A 45 15.41 -4.90 6.54
CA LEU A 45 14.17 -4.70 7.29
C LEU A 45 14.45 -4.80 8.80
N PRO A 46 13.79 -3.96 9.62
CA PRO A 46 13.91 -4.08 11.06
C PRO A 46 13.47 -5.46 11.56
N PRO A 47 14.12 -6.04 12.58
CA PRO A 47 13.69 -7.32 13.16
C PRO A 47 12.24 -7.26 13.64
N ARG A 48 11.53 -8.39 13.51
CA ARG A 48 10.11 -8.51 13.85
C ARG A 48 9.20 -7.55 13.06
N SER A 49 9.60 -7.20 11.83
CA SER A 49 8.74 -6.43 10.92
C SER A 49 7.39 -7.14 10.72
N TRP A 50 6.37 -6.33 10.48
CA TRP A 50 5.01 -6.74 10.18
C TRP A 50 4.69 -6.43 8.72
N ASP A 51 4.13 -7.41 8.01
CA ASP A 51 3.28 -7.10 6.87
C ASP A 51 1.86 -6.84 7.38
N SER A 52 1.38 -5.61 7.22
CA SER A 52 0.08 -5.18 7.75
C SER A 52 -1.12 -5.46 6.82
N HIS A 53 -0.93 -6.10 5.67
CA HIS A 53 -2.04 -6.47 4.77
C HIS A 53 -1.68 -7.66 3.89
N MET A 54 -2.15 -8.84 4.27
CA MET A 54 -2.05 -10.05 3.47
C MET A 54 -3.37 -10.81 3.41
N HIS A 55 -3.55 -11.61 2.37
CA HIS A 55 -4.69 -12.52 2.23
C HIS A 55 -4.21 -13.96 2.12
N VAL A 56 -4.97 -14.88 2.71
CA VAL A 56 -4.86 -16.32 2.43
C VAL A 56 -6.12 -16.79 1.72
N VAL A 57 -5.94 -17.70 0.77
CA VAL A 57 -6.97 -18.13 -0.17
C VAL A 57 -6.85 -19.64 -0.39
N GLU A 58 -7.82 -20.42 0.07
CA GLU A 58 -7.91 -21.87 -0.10
C GLU A 58 -9.33 -22.25 -0.61
N PRO A 59 -9.67 -21.94 -1.89
CA PRO A 59 -11.03 -22.03 -2.42
C PRO A 59 -11.55 -23.47 -2.57
N GLU A 60 -10.66 -24.47 -2.56
CA GLU A 60 -11.04 -25.88 -2.51
C GLU A 60 -11.53 -26.32 -1.13
N ARG A 61 -11.16 -25.58 -0.07
CA ARG A 61 -11.44 -25.92 1.33
C ARG A 61 -12.50 -25.02 1.97
N TYR A 62 -12.59 -23.77 1.54
CA TYR A 62 -13.54 -22.78 2.06
C TYR A 62 -14.40 -22.23 0.92
N PRO A 63 -15.72 -22.08 1.14
CA PRO A 63 -16.65 -21.69 0.09
C PRO A 63 -16.38 -20.25 -0.37
N VAL A 64 -16.19 -20.07 -1.67
CA VAL A 64 -16.15 -18.74 -2.29
C VAL A 64 -17.55 -18.13 -2.28
N SER A 65 -17.64 -16.86 -1.89
CA SER A 65 -18.90 -16.11 -1.88
C SER A 65 -19.53 -16.08 -3.27
N PRO A 66 -20.87 -16.27 -3.38
CA PRO A 66 -21.58 -16.06 -4.64
C PRO A 66 -21.42 -14.65 -5.22
N ALA A 67 -21.10 -13.66 -4.38
CA ALA A 67 -20.87 -12.27 -4.79
C ALA A 67 -19.40 -11.98 -5.16
N ALA A 68 -18.53 -12.99 -5.21
CA ALA A 68 -17.12 -12.80 -5.56
C ALA A 68 -16.98 -12.26 -6.99
N VAL A 69 -16.26 -11.14 -7.13
CA VAL A 69 -16.09 -10.43 -8.42
C VAL A 69 -14.99 -11.02 -9.31
N TYR A 70 -14.30 -12.06 -8.84
CA TYR A 70 -13.30 -12.80 -9.61
C TYR A 70 -13.18 -14.23 -9.09
N LYS A 71 -12.69 -15.14 -9.95
CA LYS A 71 -12.36 -16.52 -9.55
C LYS A 71 -10.97 -16.54 -8.89
N PRO A 72 -10.87 -16.93 -7.61
CA PRO A 72 -9.57 -16.98 -6.94
C PRO A 72 -8.72 -18.17 -7.37
N THR A 73 -7.41 -18.00 -7.27
CA THR A 73 -6.41 -19.08 -7.25
C THR A 73 -5.95 -19.34 -5.81
N PRO A 74 -5.54 -20.57 -5.46
CA PRO A 74 -5.05 -20.87 -4.11
C PRO A 74 -3.75 -20.12 -3.79
N HIS A 75 -3.70 -19.58 -2.57
CA HIS A 75 -2.59 -18.87 -1.95
C HIS A 75 -2.60 -19.17 -0.45
N THR A 76 -1.90 -20.23 -0.07
CA THR A 76 -1.94 -20.82 1.27
C THR A 76 -1.10 -20.03 2.27
N LEU A 77 -1.35 -20.25 3.57
CA LEU A 77 -0.50 -19.69 4.63
C LEU A 77 0.96 -20.14 4.50
N ALA A 78 1.23 -21.36 4.02
CA ALA A 78 2.60 -21.85 3.84
C ALA A 78 3.35 -21.05 2.78
N GLU A 79 2.67 -20.69 1.69
CA GLU A 79 3.21 -19.83 0.64
C GLU A 79 3.41 -18.40 1.12
N ALA A 80 2.47 -17.86 1.88
CA ALA A 80 2.60 -16.55 2.53
C ALA A 80 3.87 -16.49 3.40
N LEU A 81 4.07 -17.50 4.27
CA LEU A 81 5.25 -17.59 5.13
C LEU A 81 6.56 -17.74 4.34
N ALA A 82 6.54 -18.48 3.24
CA ALA A 82 7.69 -18.62 2.36
C ALA A 82 8.05 -17.29 1.68
N PHE A 83 7.03 -16.55 1.24
CA PHE A 83 7.17 -15.21 0.66
C PHE A 83 7.75 -14.20 1.68
N GLU A 84 7.15 -14.08 2.87
CA GLU A 84 7.62 -13.16 3.92
C GLU A 84 9.05 -13.50 4.41
N SER A 85 9.40 -14.79 4.46
CA SER A 85 10.76 -15.23 4.78
C SER A 85 11.79 -14.74 3.75
N GLY A 86 11.37 -14.55 2.48
CA GLY A 86 12.20 -13.93 1.44
C GLY A 86 12.45 -12.44 1.69
N LEU A 87 11.46 -11.72 2.22
CA LEU A 87 11.55 -10.30 2.59
C LEU A 87 12.18 -10.04 3.95
N GLY A 88 12.26 -11.03 4.83
CA GLY A 88 12.73 -10.86 6.21
C GLY A 88 11.66 -10.37 7.18
N VAL A 89 10.39 -10.49 6.81
CA VAL A 89 9.25 -10.15 7.66
C VAL A 89 8.85 -11.38 8.47
N GLU A 90 8.48 -11.16 9.72
CA GLU A 90 8.24 -12.25 10.69
C GLU A 90 6.78 -12.35 11.13
N ASN A 91 6.04 -11.23 11.05
CA ASN A 91 4.69 -11.08 11.59
C ASN A 91 3.70 -10.65 10.49
N LEU A 92 2.48 -11.16 10.58
CA LEU A 92 1.49 -11.05 9.50
C LEU A 92 0.17 -10.52 10.06
N VAL A 93 -0.41 -9.56 9.35
CA VAL A 93 -1.83 -9.18 9.49
C VAL A 93 -2.60 -9.82 8.34
N LEU A 94 -3.40 -10.83 8.67
CA LEU A 94 -4.31 -11.45 7.72
C LEU A 94 -5.59 -10.63 7.65
N VAL A 95 -5.91 -10.14 6.47
CA VAL A 95 -7.10 -9.34 6.17
C VAL A 95 -8.06 -10.18 5.35
N GLN A 96 -9.34 -10.20 5.71
CA GLN A 96 -10.36 -10.98 5.01
C GLN A 96 -10.52 -10.49 3.56
N PRO A 97 -10.25 -11.32 2.53
CA PRO A 97 -10.43 -10.93 1.14
C PRO A 97 -11.91 -10.97 0.74
N SER A 98 -12.33 -10.08 -0.17
CA SER A 98 -13.75 -9.93 -0.56
C SER A 98 -14.37 -11.18 -1.19
N ILE A 99 -13.55 -12.09 -1.75
CA ILE A 99 -14.00 -13.34 -2.35
C ILE A 99 -14.73 -14.27 -1.37
N TYR A 100 -14.49 -14.14 -0.07
CA TYR A 100 -15.14 -14.96 0.95
C TYR A 100 -16.28 -14.24 1.66
N GLY A 101 -16.55 -12.96 1.33
CA GLY A 101 -17.53 -12.16 2.05
C GLY A 101 -17.26 -12.15 3.55
N ALA A 102 -18.30 -12.41 4.36
CA ALA A 102 -18.21 -12.50 5.82
C ALA A 102 -17.83 -13.90 6.35
N ASP A 103 -17.56 -14.89 5.48
CA ASP A 103 -17.02 -16.18 5.93
C ASP A 103 -15.51 -16.06 6.20
N ASN A 104 -15.16 -15.77 7.45
CA ASN A 104 -13.77 -15.60 7.88
C ASN A 104 -13.04 -16.92 8.15
N SER A 105 -13.62 -18.09 7.83
CA SER A 105 -13.08 -19.40 8.25
C SER A 105 -11.65 -19.66 7.75
N CYS A 106 -11.34 -19.26 6.52
CA CYS A 106 -9.99 -19.40 5.95
C CYS A 106 -8.96 -18.59 6.74
N LEU A 107 -9.25 -17.31 6.98
CA LEU A 107 -8.42 -16.39 7.78
C LEU A 107 -8.24 -16.90 9.21
N LEU A 108 -9.32 -17.30 9.87
CA LEU A 108 -9.29 -17.76 11.27
C LEU A 108 -8.49 -19.07 11.41
N ALA A 109 -8.59 -19.99 10.44
CA ALA A 109 -7.79 -21.20 10.43
C ALA A 109 -6.29 -20.90 10.26
N ALA A 110 -5.94 -19.88 9.47
CA ALA A 110 -4.56 -19.43 9.34
C ALA A 110 -4.05 -18.75 10.62
N LEU A 111 -4.86 -17.91 11.28
CA LEU A 111 -4.52 -17.31 12.57
C LEU A 111 -4.27 -18.36 13.66
N LYS A 112 -5.08 -19.41 13.73
CA LYS A 112 -4.87 -20.53 14.66
C LYS A 112 -3.50 -21.17 14.51
N LYS A 113 -2.97 -21.23 13.28
CA LYS A 113 -1.63 -21.78 13.00
C LYS A 113 -0.50 -20.79 13.32
N LEU A 114 -0.72 -19.50 13.07
CA LEU A 114 0.26 -18.45 13.35
C LEU A 114 0.43 -18.17 14.85
N GLY A 115 -0.69 -18.18 15.58
CA GLY A 115 -0.76 -17.76 16.97
C GLY A 115 -0.70 -16.24 17.16
N PRO A 116 -1.22 -15.72 18.28
CA PRO A 116 -1.34 -14.29 18.54
C PRO A 116 0.00 -13.60 18.88
N SER A 117 1.14 -14.29 18.88
CA SER A 117 2.45 -13.63 18.96
C SER A 117 2.92 -13.12 17.60
N ARG A 118 2.50 -13.77 16.50
CA ARG A 118 2.97 -13.49 15.13
C ARG A 118 1.87 -13.15 14.13
N GLY A 119 0.61 -13.42 14.49
CA GLY A 119 -0.55 -13.19 13.63
C GLY A 119 -1.53 -12.18 14.23
N ARG A 120 -2.08 -11.32 13.38
CA ARG A 120 -3.27 -10.50 13.68
C ARG A 120 -4.30 -10.65 12.57
N GLY A 121 -5.57 -10.50 12.91
CA GLY A 121 -6.69 -10.64 11.98
C GLY A 121 -7.49 -9.36 11.81
N VAL A 122 -7.94 -9.12 10.58
CA VAL A 122 -8.98 -8.14 10.27
C VAL A 122 -10.08 -8.85 9.50
N VAL A 123 -11.26 -8.94 10.13
CA VAL A 123 -12.39 -9.74 9.66
C VAL A 123 -13.45 -8.88 8.99
N VAL A 124 -14.30 -9.49 8.17
CA VAL A 124 -15.56 -8.87 7.71
C VAL A 124 -16.70 -9.43 8.56
N VAL A 125 -17.56 -8.56 9.07
CA VAL A 125 -18.77 -8.94 9.81
C VAL A 125 -20.00 -8.42 9.12
N ASP A 126 -21.11 -9.09 9.34
CA ASP A 126 -22.44 -8.52 9.14
C ASP A 126 -22.96 -8.05 10.50
N PRO A 127 -23.12 -6.73 10.72
CA PRO A 127 -23.61 -6.19 11.98
C PRO A 127 -25.02 -6.66 12.39
N ASP A 128 -25.82 -7.18 11.46
CA ASP A 128 -27.16 -7.70 11.75
C ASP A 128 -27.14 -9.13 12.31
N THR A 129 -26.07 -9.89 12.06
CA THR A 129 -26.06 -11.34 12.35
C THR A 129 -24.91 -11.80 13.22
N VAL A 130 -23.84 -11.00 13.36
CA VAL A 130 -22.69 -11.36 14.21
C VAL A 130 -23.08 -11.47 15.69
N GLN A 131 -22.60 -12.53 16.35
CA GLN A 131 -22.86 -12.80 17.76
C GLN A 131 -21.68 -12.39 18.62
N GLN A 132 -21.94 -11.98 19.87
CA GLN A 132 -20.92 -11.53 20.81
C GLN A 132 -19.89 -12.64 21.11
N GLU A 133 -20.35 -13.87 21.33
CA GLU A 133 -19.49 -15.02 21.65
C GLU A 133 -18.50 -15.31 20.51
N THR A 134 -18.95 -15.15 19.26
CA THR A 134 -18.10 -15.28 18.07
C THR A 134 -16.99 -14.22 18.07
N LEU A 135 -17.31 -12.98 18.46
CA LEU A 135 -16.33 -11.89 18.54
C LEU A 135 -15.31 -12.12 19.66
N ASP A 136 -15.74 -12.65 20.80
CA ASP A 136 -14.85 -13.00 21.92
C ASP A 136 -13.85 -14.09 21.51
N GLU A 137 -14.32 -15.13 20.82
CA GLU A 137 -13.48 -16.19 20.25
C GLU A 137 -12.45 -15.61 19.26
N TRP A 138 -12.91 -14.76 18.34
CA TRP A 138 -12.04 -14.14 17.34
C TRP A 138 -11.00 -13.21 17.97
N HIS A 139 -11.38 -12.47 19.02
CA HIS A 139 -10.45 -11.67 19.80
C HIS A 139 -9.34 -12.52 20.42
N CYS A 140 -9.70 -13.65 21.03
CA CYS A 140 -8.73 -14.60 21.60
C CYS A 140 -7.79 -15.17 20.53
N LEU A 141 -8.28 -15.40 19.31
CA LEU A 141 -7.47 -15.87 18.18
C LEU A 141 -6.53 -14.81 17.59
N GLY A 142 -6.66 -13.54 17.97
CA GLY A 142 -5.82 -12.43 17.50
C GLY A 142 -6.48 -11.50 16.51
N VAL A 143 -7.80 -11.57 16.30
CA VAL A 143 -8.53 -10.56 15.53
C VAL A 143 -8.49 -9.23 16.28
N ARG A 144 -8.17 -8.16 15.55
CA ARG A 144 -8.00 -6.80 16.09
C ARG A 144 -8.62 -5.72 15.22
N GLY A 145 -9.34 -6.10 14.17
CA GLY A 145 -10.02 -5.14 13.32
C GLY A 145 -11.18 -5.69 12.52
N LEU A 146 -12.00 -4.78 12.03
CA LEU A 146 -13.07 -5.00 11.07
C LEU A 146 -12.70 -4.36 9.74
N ARG A 147 -13.12 -4.95 8.62
CA ARG A 147 -12.90 -4.41 7.28
C ARG A 147 -14.18 -3.87 6.66
N VAL A 148 -14.14 -2.63 6.19
CA VAL A 148 -15.14 -2.01 5.32
C VAL A 148 -14.51 -1.77 3.95
N ASN A 149 -14.91 -2.55 2.95
CA ASN A 149 -14.32 -2.52 1.61
C ASN A 149 -15.37 -2.08 0.58
N LEU A 150 -15.22 -0.86 0.07
CA LEU A 150 -16.05 -0.29 -1.00
C LEU A 150 -15.35 -0.39 -2.36
N GLN A 151 -14.04 -0.17 -2.38
CA GLN A 151 -13.25 -0.07 -3.60
C GLN A 151 -13.16 -1.39 -4.39
N SER A 152 -12.87 -2.51 -3.72
CA SER A 152 -12.66 -3.78 -4.45
C SER A 152 -13.94 -4.35 -5.07
N VAL A 153 -15.09 -3.94 -4.54
CA VAL A 153 -16.42 -4.41 -4.95
C VAL A 153 -17.16 -3.37 -5.80
N GLY A 154 -16.53 -2.23 -6.08
CA GLY A 154 -17.12 -1.16 -6.88
C GLY A 154 -18.36 -0.51 -6.24
N LYS A 155 -18.47 -0.56 -4.91
CA LYS A 155 -19.58 0.05 -4.17
C LYS A 155 -19.28 1.52 -3.96
N VAL A 156 -20.23 2.38 -4.31
CA VAL A 156 -20.23 3.80 -3.96
C VAL A 156 -21.35 3.98 -2.95
N MET A 157 -21.03 4.66 -1.85
CA MET A 157 -21.99 5.04 -0.82
C MET A 157 -22.12 6.55 -0.81
N ASP A 158 -23.32 7.05 -0.51
CA ASP A 158 -23.46 8.44 -0.11
C ASP A 158 -23.00 8.67 1.35
N GLN A 159 -23.06 9.92 1.80
CA GLN A 159 -22.65 10.31 3.15
C GLN A 159 -23.40 9.55 4.24
N ALA A 160 -24.73 9.42 4.11
CA ALA A 160 -25.57 8.81 5.14
C ALA A 160 -25.35 7.30 5.20
N GLU A 161 -25.25 6.64 4.04
CA GLU A 161 -24.94 5.21 3.95
C GLU A 161 -23.57 4.86 4.55
N LEU A 162 -22.55 5.70 4.28
CA LEU A 162 -21.22 5.51 4.84
C LEU A 162 -21.20 5.75 6.35
N GLU A 163 -21.87 6.80 6.82
CA GLU A 163 -22.00 7.11 8.24
C GLU A 163 -22.69 5.97 9.00
N GLU A 164 -23.84 5.51 8.53
CA GLU A 164 -24.55 4.37 9.12
C GLU A 164 -23.65 3.14 9.14
N THR A 165 -23.01 2.81 8.02
CA THR A 165 -22.11 1.65 7.93
C THR A 165 -20.99 1.74 8.97
N LEU A 166 -20.27 2.86 9.04
CA LEU A 166 -19.14 3.00 9.96
C LEU A 166 -19.57 3.05 11.43
N LEU A 167 -20.72 3.65 11.76
CA LEU A 167 -21.25 3.67 13.12
C LEU A 167 -21.59 2.27 13.60
N ARG A 168 -22.27 1.46 12.78
CA ARG A 168 -22.61 0.06 13.10
C ARG A 168 -21.36 -0.80 13.30
N HIS A 169 -20.33 -0.63 12.47
CA HIS A 169 -19.05 -1.33 12.65
C HIS A 169 -18.32 -0.84 13.90
N ALA A 170 -18.40 0.45 14.23
CA ALA A 170 -17.79 1.00 15.42
C ALA A 170 -18.44 0.47 16.70
N GLU A 171 -19.76 0.26 16.73
CA GLU A 171 -20.45 -0.39 17.86
C GLU A 171 -19.87 -1.76 18.20
N ILE A 172 -19.56 -2.55 17.18
CA ILE A 172 -18.92 -3.87 17.31
C ILE A 172 -17.45 -3.75 17.75
N ALA A 173 -16.72 -2.78 17.19
CA ALA A 173 -15.28 -2.67 17.42
C ALA A 173 -14.92 -2.05 18.79
N ARG A 174 -15.76 -1.18 19.35
CA ARG A 174 -15.48 -0.44 20.60
C ARG A 174 -15.14 -1.33 21.80
N PRO A 175 -15.93 -2.38 22.15
CA PRO A 175 -15.66 -3.21 23.33
C PRO A 175 -14.28 -3.87 23.33
N TYR A 176 -13.72 -4.09 22.13
CA TYR A 176 -12.45 -4.78 21.94
C TYR A 176 -11.27 -3.86 21.63
N ASN A 177 -11.51 -2.54 21.54
CA ASN A 177 -10.56 -1.56 21.01
C ASN A 177 -10.03 -1.96 19.61
N TRP A 178 -10.89 -2.57 18.79
CA TRP A 178 -10.57 -2.96 17.43
C TRP A 178 -10.49 -1.74 16.51
N ILE A 179 -9.67 -1.85 15.46
CA ILE A 179 -9.59 -0.85 14.40
C ILE A 179 -10.61 -1.15 13.31
N ILE A 180 -11.08 -0.11 12.60
CA ILE A 180 -11.81 -0.30 11.34
C ILE A 180 -10.86 0.01 10.18
N GLU A 181 -10.55 -0.99 9.37
CA GLU A 181 -9.83 -0.82 8.10
C GLU A 181 -10.81 -0.48 6.99
N ILE A 182 -10.57 0.63 6.29
CA ILE A 182 -11.48 1.20 5.30
C ILE A 182 -10.76 1.28 3.96
N TYR A 183 -11.30 0.58 2.95
CA TYR A 183 -10.83 0.67 1.57
C TYR A 183 -11.86 1.34 0.67
N LEU A 184 -11.59 2.60 0.31
CA LEU A 184 -12.43 3.46 -0.52
C LEU A 184 -11.58 4.37 -1.44
N PRO A 185 -12.14 4.96 -2.50
CA PRO A 185 -11.48 5.99 -3.30
C PRO A 185 -11.08 7.22 -2.47
N LEU A 186 -9.94 7.84 -2.80
CA LEU A 186 -9.40 8.98 -2.03
C LEU A 186 -10.40 10.15 -1.93
N LYS A 187 -11.15 10.39 -3.01
CA LYS A 187 -12.20 11.42 -3.09
C LYS A 187 -13.34 11.25 -2.08
N MET A 188 -13.52 10.06 -1.49
CA MET A 188 -14.51 9.81 -0.43
C MET A 188 -13.96 10.04 0.98
N VAL A 189 -12.66 10.26 1.15
CA VAL A 189 -12.05 10.53 2.47
C VAL A 189 -12.64 11.74 3.21
N PRO A 190 -13.07 12.85 2.55
CA PRO A 190 -13.76 13.94 3.24
C PRO A 190 -15.02 13.49 4.00
N MET A 191 -15.74 12.49 3.50
CA MET A 191 -16.89 11.90 4.20
C MET A 191 -16.43 11.21 5.49
N VAL A 192 -15.36 10.40 5.42
CA VAL A 192 -14.77 9.74 6.59
C VAL A 192 -14.29 10.77 7.62
N GLU A 193 -13.66 11.86 7.17
CA GLU A 193 -13.21 12.95 8.05
C GLU A 193 -14.36 13.53 8.87
N SER A 194 -15.54 13.72 8.27
CA SER A 194 -16.72 14.21 8.97
C SER A 194 -17.31 13.20 9.97
N ILE A 195 -17.18 11.89 9.69
CA ILE A 195 -17.80 10.81 10.49
C ILE A 195 -16.90 10.41 11.66
N LEU A 196 -15.57 10.41 11.49
CA LEU A 196 -14.60 9.87 12.46
C LEU A 196 -14.81 10.35 13.91
N PRO A 197 -15.13 11.63 14.20
CA PRO A 197 -15.36 12.09 15.57
C PRO A 197 -16.46 11.31 16.31
N GLN A 198 -17.44 10.75 15.59
CA GLN A 198 -18.57 10.01 16.15
C GLN A 198 -18.24 8.52 16.39
N LEU A 199 -17.21 7.99 15.75
CA LEU A 199 -16.95 6.55 15.75
C LEU A 199 -16.44 6.05 17.11
N GLY A 200 -15.68 6.84 17.86
CA GLY A 200 -15.13 6.36 19.14
C GLY A 200 -14.08 5.25 19.00
N VAL A 201 -13.72 4.82 17.79
CA VAL A 201 -12.62 3.88 17.49
C VAL A 201 -11.51 4.53 16.67
N ARG A 202 -10.40 3.82 16.46
CA ARG A 202 -9.36 4.21 15.48
C ARG A 202 -9.76 3.65 14.11
N ILE A 203 -9.26 4.28 13.04
CA ILE A 203 -9.44 3.78 11.67
C ILE A 203 -8.09 3.60 10.98
N CYS A 204 -8.04 2.75 9.97
CA CYS A 204 -6.92 2.64 9.05
C CYS A 204 -7.44 2.78 7.63
N ILE A 205 -6.87 3.70 6.86
CA ILE A 205 -7.16 3.84 5.44
C ILE A 205 -6.22 2.91 4.65
N ASP A 206 -6.79 2.07 3.80
CA ASP A 206 -6.03 1.10 3.00
C ASP A 206 -5.37 1.76 1.76
N HIS A 207 -4.21 1.24 1.35
CA HIS A 207 -3.56 1.46 0.04
C HIS A 207 -3.46 2.94 -0.39
N PHE A 208 -2.76 3.78 0.38
CA PHE A 208 -2.63 5.24 0.11
C PHE A 208 -3.96 6.00 0.01
N GLY A 209 -5.08 5.40 0.42
CA GLY A 209 -6.42 5.93 0.20
C GLY A 209 -6.94 5.73 -1.22
N SER A 210 -6.36 4.82 -2.01
CA SER A 210 -6.77 4.54 -3.39
C SER A 210 -6.90 5.78 -4.28
N PRO A 211 -5.82 6.58 -4.45
CA PRO A 211 -5.85 7.78 -5.28
C PRO A 211 -6.15 7.46 -6.75
N GLU A 212 -6.85 8.37 -7.43
CA GLU A 212 -6.96 8.36 -8.89
C GLU A 212 -5.74 9.06 -9.49
N LEU A 213 -4.64 8.31 -9.64
CA LEU A 213 -3.40 8.83 -10.21
C LEU A 213 -3.48 8.83 -11.74
N LEU A 214 -3.36 10.02 -12.33
CA LEU A 214 -3.15 10.16 -13.77
C LEU A 214 -1.71 9.77 -14.12
N SER A 215 -1.49 9.27 -15.33
CA SER A 215 -0.13 9.00 -15.82
C SER A 215 0.66 10.30 -15.78
N THR A 216 1.62 10.40 -14.86
CA THR A 216 2.59 11.49 -14.85
C THR A 216 3.53 11.27 -16.02
N ASP A 217 3.40 12.08 -17.07
CA ASP A 217 4.42 12.14 -18.11
C ASP A 217 5.79 12.45 -17.48
N VAL A 218 6.85 11.93 -18.08
CA VAL A 218 8.21 12.17 -17.59
C VAL A 218 8.49 13.68 -17.62
N GLY A 219 8.57 14.31 -16.43
CA GLY A 219 8.95 15.71 -16.28
C GLY A 219 7.84 16.65 -15.78
N THR A 220 6.61 16.17 -15.56
CA THR A 220 5.59 16.96 -14.85
C THR A 220 5.81 16.88 -13.33
N SER A 221 5.66 18.01 -12.64
CA SER A 221 5.64 18.05 -11.18
C SER A 221 4.31 17.44 -10.71
N PHE A 222 4.36 16.52 -9.74
CA PHE A 222 3.19 15.97 -9.08
C PHE A 222 3.12 16.54 -7.67
N ASP A 223 2.02 17.23 -7.36
CA ASP A 223 1.67 17.66 -6.01
C ASP A 223 0.50 16.79 -5.52
N PRO A 224 0.67 15.97 -4.46
CA PRO A 224 -0.43 15.14 -3.98
C PRO A 224 -1.61 15.95 -3.45
N TYR A 225 -1.44 17.24 -3.11
CA TYR A 225 -2.53 18.13 -2.70
C TYR A 225 -3.50 18.48 -3.83
N ASP A 226 -3.13 18.25 -5.09
CA ASP A 226 -4.04 18.37 -6.23
C ASP A 226 -5.07 17.22 -6.29
N LEU A 227 -4.84 16.13 -5.56
CA LEU A 227 -5.78 15.00 -5.50
C LEU A 227 -6.96 15.32 -4.58
N GLU A 228 -8.18 15.13 -5.10
CA GLU A 228 -9.40 15.26 -4.31
C GLU A 228 -9.38 14.30 -3.10
N GLY A 229 -9.57 14.86 -1.90
CA GLY A 229 -9.55 14.13 -0.64
C GLY A 229 -8.18 13.98 0.03
N PHE A 230 -7.06 14.34 -0.63
CA PHE A 230 -5.73 14.24 -0.02
C PHE A 230 -5.57 15.15 1.20
N SER A 231 -6.03 16.41 1.12
CA SER A 231 -6.03 17.33 2.26
C SER A 231 -6.78 16.77 3.47
N SER A 232 -7.94 16.16 3.25
CA SER A 232 -8.73 15.48 4.29
C SER A 232 -7.99 14.29 4.89
N LEU A 233 -7.28 13.50 4.07
CA LEU A 233 -6.44 12.41 4.57
C LEU A 233 -5.31 12.93 5.47
N ILE A 234 -4.65 14.01 5.09
CA ILE A 234 -3.61 14.65 5.92
C ILE A 234 -4.20 15.20 7.23
N SER A 235 -5.38 15.84 7.20
CA SER A 235 -6.07 16.30 8.40
C SER A 235 -6.40 15.13 9.35
N LEU A 236 -6.90 14.03 8.82
CA LEU A 236 -7.19 12.81 9.57
C LEU A 236 -5.95 12.22 10.25
N LEU A 237 -4.82 12.16 9.53
CA LEU A 237 -3.55 11.69 10.08
C LEU A 237 -3.06 12.60 11.21
N ARG A 238 -3.11 13.93 11.03
CA ARG A 238 -2.73 14.91 12.06
C ARG A 238 -3.62 14.86 13.30
N ALA A 239 -4.91 14.50 13.14
CA ALA A 239 -5.82 14.30 14.25
C ALA A 239 -5.49 13.06 15.11
N GLY A 240 -4.58 12.19 14.65
CA GLY A 240 -3.93 11.16 15.47
C GLY A 240 -4.74 9.88 15.69
N ARG A 241 -5.98 9.79 15.19
CA ARG A 241 -6.86 8.59 15.29
C ARG A 241 -6.92 7.75 14.02
N THR A 242 -6.22 8.16 12.97
CA THR A 242 -6.19 7.50 11.67
C THR A 242 -4.80 6.98 11.38
N TYR A 243 -4.73 5.74 10.90
CA TYR A 243 -3.54 5.13 10.30
C TYR A 243 -3.70 5.10 8.77
N ILE A 244 -2.58 5.05 8.05
CA ILE A 244 -2.55 4.88 6.59
C ILE A 244 -1.62 3.73 6.21
N LYS A 245 -2.11 2.82 5.37
CA LYS A 245 -1.28 1.75 4.78
C LYS A 245 -0.63 2.22 3.49
N VAL A 246 0.71 2.24 3.47
CA VAL A 246 1.48 2.33 2.23
C VAL A 246 1.67 0.91 1.69
N SER A 247 0.95 0.59 0.61
CA SER A 247 0.87 -0.77 0.09
C SER A 247 0.31 -0.80 -1.34
N ALA A 248 0.37 -1.98 -1.96
CA ALA A 248 -0.24 -2.28 -3.26
C ALA A 248 0.10 -1.29 -4.40
N PRO A 249 1.37 -0.86 -4.57
CA PRO A 249 1.74 0.18 -5.53
C PRO A 249 1.33 -0.16 -6.97
N TYR A 250 1.38 -1.44 -7.34
CA TYR A 250 0.99 -1.97 -8.66
C TYR A 250 -0.49 -1.77 -9.00
N ARG A 251 -1.34 -1.48 -8.01
CA ARG A 251 -2.75 -1.12 -8.22
C ARG A 251 -2.92 0.36 -8.53
N LEU A 252 -1.98 1.20 -8.09
CA LEU A 252 -2.17 2.64 -7.94
C LEU A 252 -1.37 3.43 -8.97
N SER A 253 -0.09 3.09 -9.13
CA SER A 253 0.83 3.86 -9.96
C SER A 253 1.19 3.12 -11.25
N LYS A 254 1.28 3.89 -12.34
CA LYS A 254 1.88 3.45 -13.61
C LYS A 254 3.34 3.88 -13.73
N ASP A 255 3.85 4.70 -12.81
CA ASP A 255 5.24 5.09 -12.76
C ASP A 255 6.07 3.99 -12.11
N HIS A 256 6.97 3.36 -12.87
CA HIS A 256 7.87 2.34 -12.35
C HIS A 256 8.82 2.86 -11.27
N GLN A 257 9.06 4.18 -11.22
CA GLN A 257 9.82 4.82 -10.14
C GLN A 257 8.94 5.20 -8.95
N MET A 258 7.61 5.07 -9.06
CA MET A 258 6.64 5.38 -8.00
C MET A 258 6.81 6.81 -7.45
N ARG A 259 7.15 7.79 -8.29
CA ARG A 259 7.45 9.16 -7.81
C ARG A 259 6.20 9.83 -7.20
N ASP A 260 5.04 9.51 -7.75
CA ASP A 260 3.72 9.87 -7.23
C ASP A 260 3.51 9.34 -5.80
N LEU A 261 3.65 8.02 -5.59
CA LEU A 261 3.49 7.39 -4.29
C LEU A 261 4.59 7.81 -3.32
N GLN A 262 5.81 8.07 -3.79
CA GLN A 262 6.88 8.64 -2.98
C GLN A 262 6.51 10.02 -2.44
N ALA A 263 5.94 10.91 -3.27
CA ALA A 263 5.51 12.23 -2.84
C ALA A 263 4.42 12.14 -1.75
N MET A 264 3.42 11.27 -1.95
CA MET A 264 2.38 11.01 -0.94
C MET A 264 2.97 10.45 0.36
N ALA A 265 3.82 9.42 0.27
CA ALA A 265 4.43 8.77 1.43
C ALA A 265 5.33 9.72 2.23
N ARG A 266 6.09 10.60 1.55
CA ARG A 266 6.89 11.64 2.22
C ARG A 266 6.02 12.57 3.05
N GLU A 267 4.89 13.00 2.51
CA GLU A 267 3.96 13.85 3.26
C GLU A 267 3.38 13.10 4.46
N PHE A 268 2.93 11.85 4.28
CA PHE A 268 2.41 11.03 5.38
C PHE A 268 3.42 10.86 6.52
N LEU A 269 4.66 10.48 6.17
CA LEU A 269 5.74 10.27 7.12
C LEU A 269 6.18 11.58 7.81
N SER A 270 6.05 12.72 7.11
CA SER A 270 6.33 14.04 7.66
C SER A 270 5.29 14.46 8.70
N VAL A 271 3.99 14.30 8.39
CA VAL A 271 2.91 14.81 9.24
C VAL A 271 2.53 13.88 10.39
N ALA A 272 2.66 12.57 10.22
CA ALA A 272 2.23 11.56 11.18
C ALA A 272 3.12 10.30 11.11
N PRO A 273 4.42 10.42 11.43
CA PRO A 273 5.38 9.30 11.35
C PRO A 273 4.99 8.08 12.21
N ASP A 274 4.13 8.26 13.21
CA ASP A 274 3.60 7.23 14.10
C ASP A 274 2.26 6.63 13.61
N ARG A 275 1.80 6.98 12.40
CA ARG A 275 0.53 6.52 11.82
C ARG A 275 0.66 5.92 10.41
N VAL A 276 1.87 5.83 9.88
CA VAL A 276 2.12 5.19 8.57
C VAL A 276 2.58 3.75 8.78
N ILE A 277 1.94 2.79 8.11
CA ILE A 277 2.28 1.37 8.20
C ILE A 277 2.50 0.76 6.81
N TYR A 278 3.43 -0.18 6.73
CA TYR A 278 3.79 -0.89 5.49
C TYR A 278 2.96 -2.16 5.29
N ALA A 279 2.63 -2.48 4.02
CA ALA A 279 2.16 -3.82 3.65
C ALA A 279 2.48 -4.19 2.20
N THR A 280 2.60 -5.49 1.92
CA THR A 280 2.87 -6.00 0.57
C THR A 280 1.60 -6.15 -0.27
N ASP A 281 0.45 -6.35 0.38
CA ASP A 281 -0.81 -6.76 -0.27
C ASP A 281 -0.71 -8.12 -0.98
N TRP A 282 0.15 -9.03 -0.48
CA TRP A 282 0.21 -10.41 -0.95
C TRP A 282 -1.15 -11.10 -0.80
N PRO A 283 -1.62 -11.92 -1.76
CA PRO A 283 -0.91 -12.48 -2.92
C PRO A 283 -1.07 -11.65 -4.21
N HIS A 284 -1.30 -10.34 -4.07
CA HIS A 284 -1.45 -9.42 -5.20
C HIS A 284 -2.66 -9.76 -6.06
N THR A 285 -3.78 -10.02 -5.41
CA THR A 285 -5.02 -10.51 -6.02
C THR A 285 -5.39 -9.75 -7.30
N ARG A 286 -5.66 -10.50 -8.38
CA ARG A 286 -5.96 -10.01 -9.75
C ARG A 286 -4.75 -9.48 -10.54
N PHE A 287 -3.55 -9.56 -9.98
CA PHE A 287 -2.29 -9.23 -10.65
C PHE A 287 -1.38 -10.46 -10.63
N SER A 288 -0.50 -10.57 -11.63
CA SER A 288 0.44 -11.67 -11.76
C SER A 288 1.85 -11.13 -12.02
N GLY A 289 2.86 -11.87 -11.58
CA GLY A 289 4.27 -11.49 -11.79
C GLY A 289 4.70 -10.22 -11.07
N VAL A 290 3.97 -9.81 -10.02
CA VAL A 290 4.32 -8.65 -9.20
C VAL A 290 5.58 -8.95 -8.40
N ASP A 291 6.60 -8.11 -8.54
CA ASP A 291 7.76 -8.05 -7.65
C ASP A 291 7.59 -6.87 -6.69
N ILE A 292 7.43 -7.16 -5.40
CA ILE A 292 7.25 -6.14 -4.36
C ILE A 292 8.57 -5.56 -3.84
N ASN A 293 9.72 -6.16 -4.18
CA ASN A 293 11.01 -5.72 -3.65
C ASN A 293 11.30 -4.24 -3.95
N PRO A 294 11.10 -3.72 -5.19
CA PRO A 294 11.37 -2.31 -5.48
C PRO A 294 10.55 -1.34 -4.63
N PHE A 295 9.32 -1.70 -4.28
CA PHE A 295 8.49 -0.89 -3.39
C PHE A 295 9.00 -0.92 -1.95
N THR A 296 9.40 -2.09 -1.48
CA THR A 296 9.96 -2.26 -0.13
C THR A 296 11.27 -1.49 0.03
N GLU A 297 12.14 -1.54 -0.99
CA GLU A 297 13.35 -0.70 -1.10
C GLU A 297 13.01 0.79 -1.03
N CYS A 298 12.02 1.22 -1.82
CA CYS A 298 11.56 2.60 -1.83
C CYS A 298 11.08 3.03 -0.44
N CYS A 299 10.34 2.19 0.30
CA CYS A 299 9.91 2.47 1.66
C CYS A 299 11.08 2.60 2.64
N LEU A 300 12.12 1.78 2.51
CA LEU A 300 13.35 1.91 3.30
C LEU A 300 14.09 3.22 2.98
N ASP A 301 14.24 3.55 1.71
CA ASP A 301 14.90 4.77 1.25
C ASP A 301 14.19 6.03 1.73
N LEU A 302 12.85 6.01 1.76
CA LEU A 302 12.03 7.08 2.34
C LEU A 302 12.30 7.29 3.84
N CYS A 303 12.71 6.24 4.55
CA CYS A 303 13.04 6.30 5.98
C CYS A 303 14.51 6.63 6.25
N ALA A 304 15.39 6.57 5.25
CA ALA A 304 16.84 6.55 5.45
C ALA A 304 17.40 7.82 6.12
N SER A 305 16.74 8.97 5.95
CA SER A 305 17.16 10.25 6.53
C SER A 305 16.79 10.44 8.00
N GLN A 306 15.91 9.60 8.56
CA GLN A 306 15.39 9.77 9.92
C GLN A 306 15.59 8.49 10.75
N PRO A 307 16.50 8.52 11.75
CA PRO A 307 16.72 7.39 12.64
C PRO A 307 15.41 6.89 13.29
N GLY A 308 15.20 5.58 13.27
CA GLY A 308 14.02 4.94 13.85
C GLY A 308 12.74 5.01 13.00
N LEU A 309 12.73 5.73 11.88
CA LEU A 309 11.52 5.83 11.04
C LEU A 309 11.20 4.50 10.35
N ALA A 310 12.21 3.72 9.93
CA ALA A 310 11.99 2.38 9.39
C ALA A 310 11.38 1.44 10.45
N GLU A 311 11.88 1.48 11.68
CA GLU A 311 11.32 0.70 12.81
C GLU A 311 9.85 1.09 13.09
N ARG A 312 9.50 2.38 12.93
CA ARG A 312 8.10 2.85 13.00
C ARG A 312 7.26 2.27 11.87
N LEU A 313 7.67 2.49 10.62
CA LEU A 313 6.94 2.12 9.42
C LEU A 313 6.70 0.60 9.29
N PHE A 314 7.74 -0.20 9.53
CA PHE A 314 7.71 -1.65 9.31
C PHE A 314 7.29 -2.44 10.56
N ARG A 315 7.23 -1.82 11.75
CA ARG A 315 6.93 -2.56 12.99
C ARG A 315 6.09 -1.79 13.99
N ARG A 316 6.63 -0.74 14.61
CA ARG A 316 6.04 -0.17 15.84
C ARG A 316 4.65 0.39 15.63
N ASN A 317 4.40 1.02 14.49
CA ASN A 317 3.08 1.56 14.20
C ASN A 317 2.04 0.44 14.06
N THR A 318 2.38 -0.69 13.45
CA THR A 318 1.50 -1.87 13.38
C THR A 318 1.29 -2.51 14.75
N GLU A 319 2.35 -2.61 15.57
CA GLU A 319 2.25 -3.09 16.96
C GLU A 319 1.27 -2.22 17.77
N GLU A 320 1.40 -0.89 17.71
CA GLU A 320 0.53 0.07 18.40
C GLU A 320 -0.91 0.08 17.86
N MET A 321 -1.06 0.00 16.54
CA MET A 321 -2.37 -0.05 15.88
C MET A 321 -3.20 -1.24 16.38
N LEU A 322 -2.58 -2.43 16.42
CA LEU A 322 -3.25 -3.71 16.69
C LEU A 322 -3.10 -4.18 18.15
N GLY A 323 -2.58 -3.34 19.05
CA GLY A 323 -2.43 -3.66 20.47
C GLY A 323 -1.54 -4.89 20.70
N VAL A 324 -0.45 -5.00 19.97
CA VAL A 324 0.59 -6.01 20.22
C VAL A 324 1.38 -5.56 21.45
N VAL A 325 1.32 -6.35 22.52
CA VAL A 325 2.11 -6.09 23.72
C VAL A 325 3.57 -6.48 23.41
N PRO A 326 4.55 -5.58 23.57
CA PRO A 326 5.95 -5.96 23.44
C PRO A 326 6.31 -6.99 24.52
N GLU A 327 6.94 -8.10 24.11
CA GLU A 327 7.67 -8.98 25.03
C GLU A 327 8.85 -8.25 25.69
#